data_AF-A0A931QBH3-F1
#
_entry.id   AF-A0A931QBH3-F1
#
_cell.length_a   1.000
_cell.length_b   1.000
_cell.length_c   1.000
_cell.angle_alpha   90.00
_cell.angle_beta   90.00
_cell.angle_gamma   90.00
#
_symmetry.space_group_name_H-M   'P 1'
#
loop_
_entity.id
_entity.type
_entity.pdbx_description
1 polymer ?
#
loop_
_entity_poly.entity_id
_entity_poly.type
_entity_poly.pdbx_seq_one_letter_code
_entity_poly.pdbx_strand_id
1 'polypeptide(L)'
;MTASKLRENVYRILDEVLATGTPVEIERNGRLLRIVPVEASPGSADAARWIERPDAITGDIEDTVLVSPAVVLELQFLHEIGRLAVGAEEVATALNVQFDIRLCPLAFSAVAHSALELSWTRDPFDRLIVGHASAGSHGLVTKDKLIHEHFAGASW
;
A
#
# COMPACT_ATOMS: atom_id res chain seq x y z
N MET A 1 5.25 -19.52 27.99
CA MET A 1 4.88 -19.66 26.57
C MET A 1 5.92 -18.95 25.71
N THR A 2 6.35 -19.54 24.61
CA THR A 2 7.19 -18.85 23.62
C THR A 2 6.32 -18.02 22.67
N ALA A 3 6.86 -16.95 22.10
CA ALA A 3 6.13 -16.11 21.14
C ALA A 3 5.57 -16.91 19.95
N SER A 4 6.30 -17.93 19.49
CA SER A 4 5.86 -18.82 18.40
C SER A 4 4.66 -19.67 18.77
N LYS A 5 4.61 -20.21 20.00
CA LYS A 5 3.49 -21.04 20.48
C LYS A 5 2.24 -20.21 20.74
N LEU A 6 2.41 -18.94 21.13
CA LEU A 6 1.31 -17.97 21.22
C LEU A 6 0.73 -17.66 19.84
N ARG A 7 1.59 -17.38 18.85
CA ARG A 7 1.18 -17.08 17.47
C ARG A 7 0.41 -18.24 16.83
N GLU A 8 0.91 -19.46 16.98
CA GLU A 8 0.25 -20.67 16.48
C GLU A 8 -1.16 -20.85 17.08
N ASN A 9 -1.29 -20.64 18.39
CA ASN A 9 -2.59 -20.72 19.06
C ASN A 9 -3.56 -19.61 18.61
N VAL A 10 -3.06 -18.40 18.34
CA VAL A 10 -3.89 -17.29 17.82
C VAL A 10 -4.43 -17.63 16.44
N TYR A 11 -3.60 -18.13 15.52
CA TYR A 11 -4.06 -18.50 14.18
C TYR A 11 -5.09 -19.63 14.20
N ARG A 12 -4.89 -20.65 15.05
CA ARG A 12 -5.87 -21.73 15.21
C ARG A 12 -7.26 -21.20 15.59
N ILE A 13 -7.32 -20.21 16.48
CA ILE A 13 -8.58 -19.57 16.88
C ILE A 13 -9.21 -18.81 15.71
N LEU A 14 -8.41 -18.08 14.93
CA LEU A 14 -8.92 -17.35 13.76
C LEU A 14 -9.48 -18.31 12.71
N ASP A 15 -8.78 -19.41 12.43
CA ASP A 15 -9.20 -20.42 11.47
C ASP A 15 -10.50 -21.12 11.91
N GLU A 16 -10.64 -21.42 13.21
CA GLU A 16 -11.84 -22.03 13.77
C GLU A 16 -13.05 -21.08 13.71
N VAL A 17 -12.85 -19.79 14.00
CA VAL A 17 -13.91 -18.76 13.85
C VAL A 17 -14.36 -18.67 12.39
N LEU A 18 -13.41 -18.68 11.44
CA LEU A 18 -13.72 -18.66 10.01
C LEU A 18 -14.45 -19.94 9.54
N ALA A 19 -14.05 -21.11 10.04
CA ALA A 19 -14.63 -22.39 9.65
C ALA A 19 -16.01 -22.64 10.24
N THR A 20 -16.24 -22.21 11.48
CA THR A 20 -17.47 -22.53 12.23
C THR A 20 -18.49 -21.40 12.24
N GLY A 21 -18.09 -20.16 11.92
CA GLY A 21 -18.94 -18.99 12.09
C GLY A 21 -19.11 -18.54 13.55
N THR A 22 -18.56 -19.29 14.52
CA THR A 22 -18.82 -19.07 15.93
C THR A 22 -17.93 -17.94 16.47
N PRO A 23 -18.49 -16.87 17.06
CA PRO A 23 -17.71 -15.80 17.65
C PRO A 23 -16.85 -16.27 18.84
N VAL A 24 -15.65 -15.71 18.96
CA VAL A 24 -14.77 -15.93 20.12
C VAL A 24 -14.55 -14.61 20.87
N GLU A 25 -14.74 -14.63 22.19
CA GLU A 25 -14.52 -13.49 23.07
C GLU A 25 -13.22 -13.65 23.86
N ILE A 26 -12.39 -12.62 23.90
CA ILE A 26 -11.13 -12.59 24.64
C ILE A 26 -11.00 -11.28 25.43
N GLU A 27 -10.43 -11.34 26.63
CA GLU A 27 -10.08 -10.14 27.41
C GLU A 27 -8.62 -9.75 27.15
N ARG A 28 -8.39 -8.50 26.76
CA ARG A 28 -7.04 -7.95 26.54
C ARG A 28 -6.94 -6.54 27.10
N ASN A 29 -5.96 -6.32 27.98
CA ASN A 29 -5.74 -5.04 28.66
C ASN A 29 -7.01 -4.51 29.37
N GLY A 30 -7.78 -5.40 30.02
CA GLY A 30 -9.02 -5.05 30.71
C GLY A 30 -10.18 -4.69 29.76
N ARG A 31 -10.06 -5.00 28.46
CA ARG A 31 -11.12 -4.78 27.46
C ARG A 31 -11.52 -6.11 26.84
N LEU A 32 -12.82 -6.34 26.71
CA LEU A 32 -13.37 -7.49 26.00
C LEU A 32 -13.31 -7.23 24.49
N LEU A 33 -12.76 -8.17 23.73
CA LEU A 33 -12.72 -8.20 22.28
C LEU A 33 -13.55 -9.38 21.79
N ARG A 34 -14.36 -9.18 20.76
CA ARG A 34 -15.11 -10.26 20.09
C ARG A 34 -14.61 -10.41 18.65
N ILE A 35 -14.14 -11.60 18.33
CA ILE A 35 -13.69 -11.98 16.98
C ILE A 35 -14.89 -12.63 16.30
N VAL A 36 -15.32 -12.06 15.18
CA VAL A 36 -16.41 -12.58 14.35
C VAL A 36 -15.90 -12.71 12.91
N PRO A 37 -16.34 -13.73 12.17
CA PRO A 37 -16.12 -13.74 10.73
C PRO A 37 -16.95 -12.62 10.12
N VAL A 38 -16.31 -11.78 9.33
CA VAL A 38 -16.98 -10.74 8.55
C VAL A 38 -16.90 -11.20 7.11
N GLU A 39 -18.04 -11.25 6.42
CA GLU A 39 -18.04 -11.50 4.98
C GLU A 39 -17.11 -10.48 4.33
N ALA A 40 -16.24 -10.95 3.43
CA ALA A 40 -15.42 -10.07 2.62
C ALA A 40 -16.37 -9.07 1.93
N SER A 41 -16.39 -7.84 2.43
CA SER A 41 -17.14 -6.79 1.77
C SER A 41 -16.55 -6.67 0.36
N PRO A 42 -17.37 -6.56 -0.69
CA PRO A 42 -16.91 -6.58 -2.09
C PRO A 42 -15.71 -5.65 -2.38
N GLY A 43 -15.52 -4.62 -1.54
CA GLY A 43 -14.40 -3.70 -1.61
C GLY A 43 -12.98 -4.22 -1.34
N SER A 44 -12.75 -5.49 -0.99
CA SER A 44 -11.37 -6.04 -0.84
C SER A 44 -10.87 -6.84 -2.05
N ALA A 45 -11.75 -7.22 -2.98
CA ALA A 45 -11.40 -8.01 -4.17
C ALA A 45 -12.05 -7.52 -5.47
N ASP A 46 -12.93 -6.51 -5.43
CA ASP A 46 -13.49 -5.95 -6.65
C ASP A 46 -12.51 -5.01 -7.35
N ALA A 47 -11.84 -5.56 -8.36
CA ALA A 47 -11.34 -4.80 -9.51
C ALA A 47 -12.44 -3.98 -10.21
N ALA A 48 -13.71 -4.06 -9.79
CA ALA A 48 -14.83 -3.24 -10.25
C ALA A 48 -15.02 -1.93 -9.46
N ARG A 49 -14.20 -1.65 -8.43
CA ARG A 49 -14.28 -0.41 -7.64
C ARG A 49 -13.34 0.71 -8.12
N TRP A 50 -12.90 0.67 -9.37
CA TRP A 50 -12.32 1.85 -10.01
C TRP A 50 -13.45 2.88 -10.21
N ILE A 51 -13.66 3.73 -9.19
CA ILE A 51 -14.40 4.97 -9.39
C ILE A 51 -13.44 5.86 -10.18
N GLU A 52 -13.71 6.05 -11.46
CA GLU A 52 -13.04 7.07 -12.26
C GLU A 52 -13.13 8.39 -11.50
N ARG A 53 -11.96 8.95 -11.19
CA ARG A 53 -11.82 10.27 -10.60
C ARG A 53 -11.17 11.14 -11.67
N PRO A 54 -11.97 11.65 -12.63
CA PRO A 54 -11.43 12.45 -13.73
C PRO A 54 -10.64 13.67 -13.22
N ASP A 55 -10.93 14.14 -12.01
CA ASP A 55 -10.25 15.28 -11.39
C ASP A 55 -9.04 14.90 -10.51
N ALA A 56 -8.74 13.60 -10.32
CA ALA A 56 -7.66 13.18 -9.42
C ALA A 56 -6.25 13.38 -10.00
N ILE A 57 -6.17 13.62 -11.31
CA ILE A 57 -4.95 13.98 -12.02
C ILE A 57 -5.13 15.43 -12.47
N THR A 58 -4.65 16.37 -11.68
CA THR A 58 -4.43 17.74 -12.16
C THR A 58 -3.12 17.77 -12.97
N GLY A 59 -3.22 17.37 -14.23
CA GLY A 59 -2.15 17.36 -15.25
C GLY A 59 -2.79 17.11 -16.62
N ASP A 60 -2.19 17.59 -17.70
CA ASP A 60 -2.72 17.30 -19.04
C ASP A 60 -2.65 15.78 -19.28
N ILE A 61 -3.66 15.21 -19.95
CA ILE A 61 -3.71 13.77 -20.31
C ILE A 61 -2.52 13.36 -21.21
N GLU A 62 -1.75 14.34 -21.72
CA GLU A 62 -0.48 14.13 -22.43
C GLU A 62 0.71 13.81 -21.49
N ASP A 63 0.60 14.02 -20.18
CA ASP A 63 1.66 13.71 -19.22
C ASP A 63 1.72 12.19 -18.97
N THR A 64 2.89 11.60 -19.23
CA THR A 64 3.11 10.16 -19.01
C THR A 64 3.08 9.83 -17.52
N VAL A 65 2.08 9.05 -17.09
CA VAL A 65 2.02 8.52 -15.73
C VAL A 65 2.99 7.35 -15.57
N LEU A 66 3.86 7.43 -14.57
CA LEU A 66 4.84 6.40 -14.25
C LEU A 66 4.69 5.94 -12.80
N VAL A 67 5.10 4.70 -12.54
CA VAL A 67 5.11 4.10 -11.20
C VAL A 67 6.54 4.01 -10.70
N SER A 68 6.79 4.50 -9.48
CA SER A 68 8.07 4.27 -8.81
C SER A 68 8.25 2.77 -8.51
N PRO A 69 9.41 2.15 -8.78
CA PRO A 69 9.71 0.79 -8.33
C PRO A 69 9.58 0.59 -6.81
N ALA A 70 9.67 1.66 -6.02
CA ALA A 70 9.43 1.60 -4.58
C ALA A 70 7.97 1.26 -4.23
N VAL A 71 6.99 1.69 -5.06
CA VAL A 71 5.57 1.33 -4.91
C VAL A 71 5.39 -0.17 -5.14
N VAL A 72 6.08 -0.75 -6.13
CA VAL A 72 6.03 -2.20 -6.38
C VAL A 72 6.52 -2.97 -5.15
N LEU A 73 7.63 -2.54 -4.54
CA LEU A 73 8.13 -3.16 -3.31
C LEU A 73 7.17 -2.97 -2.13
N GLU A 74 6.57 -1.79 -1.99
CA GLU A 74 5.57 -1.53 -0.94
C GLU A 74 4.35 -2.45 -1.09
N LEU A 75 3.82 -2.60 -2.30
CA LEU A 75 2.70 -3.51 -2.59
C LEU A 75 3.06 -4.95 -2.23
N GLN A 76 4.28 -5.39 -2.53
CA GLN A 76 4.73 -6.75 -2.20
C GLN A 76 4.83 -6.93 -0.69
N PHE A 77 5.39 -5.95 0.01
CA PHE A 77 5.46 -5.96 1.47
C PHE A 77 4.06 -6.03 2.10
N LEU A 78 3.11 -5.23 1.61
CA LEU A 78 1.72 -5.25 2.07
C LEU A 78 1.06 -6.62 1.83
N HIS A 79 1.34 -7.27 0.71
CA HIS A 79 0.87 -8.63 0.44
C HIS A 79 1.46 -9.65 1.42
N GLU A 80 2.77 -9.62 1.65
CA GLU A 80 3.47 -10.55 2.55
C GLU A 80 2.98 -10.46 4.01
N ILE A 81 2.56 -9.28 4.45
CA ILE A 81 1.97 -9.08 5.78
C ILE A 81 0.45 -9.27 5.82
N GLY A 82 -0.17 -9.69 4.71
CA GLY A 82 -1.59 -10.00 4.62
C GLY A 82 -2.53 -8.78 4.54
N ARG A 83 -2.00 -7.59 4.21
CA ARG A 83 -2.79 -6.36 4.01
C ARG A 83 -3.27 -6.17 2.57
N LEU A 84 -2.73 -6.92 1.62
CA LEU A 84 -3.13 -6.93 0.22
C LEU A 84 -3.35 -8.37 -0.27
N ALA A 85 -4.46 -8.63 -0.94
CA ALA A 85 -4.80 -9.98 -1.43
C ALA A 85 -3.94 -10.42 -2.62
N VAL A 86 -3.55 -9.46 -3.46
CA VAL A 86 -2.77 -9.67 -4.69
C VAL A 86 -1.31 -9.30 -4.48
N GLY A 87 -0.41 -9.99 -5.18
CA GLY A 87 1.02 -9.70 -5.17
C GLY A 87 1.38 -8.50 -6.05
N ALA A 88 2.59 -7.95 -5.86
CA ALA A 88 3.02 -6.77 -6.61
C ALA A 88 3.20 -7.02 -8.11
N GLU A 89 3.61 -8.23 -8.51
CA GLU A 89 3.78 -8.59 -9.92
C GLU A 89 2.45 -8.51 -10.69
N GLU A 90 1.37 -8.99 -10.07
CA GLU A 90 0.03 -8.96 -10.65
C GLU A 90 -0.43 -7.51 -10.85
N VAL A 91 -0.23 -6.65 -9.83
CA VAL A 91 -0.55 -5.23 -9.93
C VAL A 91 0.30 -4.52 -10.99
N ALA A 92 1.61 -4.76 -11.01
CA ALA A 92 2.51 -4.15 -11.99
C ALA A 92 2.16 -4.58 -13.43
N THR A 93 1.79 -5.85 -13.62
CA THR A 93 1.33 -6.38 -14.90
C THR A 93 0.02 -5.72 -15.33
N ALA A 94 -0.95 -5.57 -14.43
CA ALA A 94 -2.21 -4.90 -14.72
C ALA A 94 -1.99 -3.43 -15.11
N LEU A 95 -1.15 -2.70 -14.38
CA LEU A 95 -0.79 -1.30 -14.68
C LEU A 95 -0.20 -1.14 -16.09
N ASN A 96 0.71 -2.05 -16.47
CA ASN A 96 1.31 -2.02 -17.80
C ASN A 96 0.31 -2.43 -18.89
N VAL A 97 -0.30 -3.60 -18.77
CA VAL A 97 -1.11 -4.20 -19.84
C VAL A 97 -2.43 -3.46 -20.06
N GLN A 98 -3.07 -2.99 -18.98
CA GLN A 98 -4.40 -2.38 -19.06
C GLN A 98 -4.33 -0.85 -19.22
N PHE A 99 -3.27 -0.21 -18.73
CA PHE A 99 -3.21 1.25 -18.64
C PHE A 99 -1.95 1.88 -19.27
N ASP A 100 -1.03 1.11 -19.86
CA ASP A 100 0.30 1.56 -20.33
C ASP A 100 1.09 2.35 -19.27
N ILE A 101 0.82 2.09 -17.99
CA ILE A 101 1.55 2.70 -16.88
C ILE A 101 2.82 1.89 -16.66
N ARG A 102 3.96 2.52 -16.92
CA ARG A 102 5.28 1.88 -16.83
C ARG A 102 6.01 2.26 -15.56
N LEU A 103 7.01 1.45 -15.21
CA LEU A 103 7.95 1.82 -14.15
C LEU A 103 8.80 3.01 -14.59
N CYS A 104 8.99 3.96 -13.68
CA CYS A 104 9.90 5.07 -13.90
C CYS A 104 11.35 4.53 -13.94
N PRO A 105 12.11 4.78 -15.03
CA PRO A 105 13.43 4.19 -15.24
C PRO A 105 14.56 4.96 -14.55
N LEU A 106 14.24 5.92 -13.66
CA LEU A 106 15.26 6.71 -12.99
C LEU A 106 16.20 5.81 -12.17
N ALA A 107 17.50 6.08 -12.25
CA ALA A 107 18.50 5.28 -11.57
C ALA A 107 18.26 5.28 -10.05
N PHE A 108 18.24 4.09 -9.45
CA PHE A 108 18.01 3.94 -8.01
C PHE A 108 19.00 4.76 -7.16
N SER A 109 20.24 4.95 -7.61
CA SER A 109 21.21 5.81 -6.93
C SER A 109 20.77 7.28 -6.85
N ALA A 110 20.14 7.82 -7.90
CA ALA A 110 19.62 9.18 -7.91
C ALA A 110 18.41 9.31 -6.95
N VAL A 111 17.51 8.33 -6.99
CA VAL A 111 16.37 8.22 -6.07
C VAL A 111 16.86 8.16 -4.62
N ALA A 112 17.83 7.29 -4.33
CA ALA A 112 18.40 7.13 -2.99
C ALA A 112 19.06 8.42 -2.50
N HIS A 113 19.79 9.13 -3.37
CA HIS A 113 20.42 10.39 -3.01
C HIS A 113 19.38 11.45 -2.63
N SER A 114 18.32 11.63 -3.44
CA SER A 114 17.25 12.56 -3.12
C SER A 114 16.47 12.14 -1.86
N ALA A 115 16.26 10.84 -1.67
CA ALA A 115 15.58 10.31 -0.49
C ALA A 115 16.33 10.62 0.83
N LEU A 116 17.66 10.73 0.82
CA LEU A 116 18.45 11.05 2.02
C LEU A 116 18.15 12.45 2.59
N GLU A 117 17.67 13.38 1.75
CA GLU A 117 17.34 14.74 2.16
C GLU A 117 15.99 14.83 2.91
N LEU A 118 15.15 13.79 2.78
CA LEU A 118 13.80 13.75 3.34
C LEU A 118 13.83 13.24 4.80
N SER A 119 13.96 14.18 5.73
CA SER A 119 14.04 13.90 7.17
C SER A 119 12.69 13.81 7.90
N TRP A 120 11.59 14.23 7.25
CA TRP A 120 10.26 14.35 7.86
C TRP A 120 9.51 13.01 8.00
N THR A 121 9.78 12.02 7.14
CA THR A 121 9.26 10.65 7.27
C THR A 121 10.35 9.67 7.68
N ARG A 122 9.97 8.63 8.45
CA ARG A 122 10.82 7.48 8.77
C ARG A 122 10.42 6.22 8.00
N ASP A 123 9.34 6.27 7.24
CA ASP A 123 8.93 5.16 6.39
C ASP A 123 9.86 5.10 5.15
N PRO A 124 10.55 3.97 4.92
CA PRO A 124 11.46 3.85 3.79
C PRO A 124 10.74 3.91 2.44
N PHE A 125 9.48 3.49 2.33
CA PHE A 125 8.70 3.54 1.09
C PHE A 125 8.29 4.98 0.77
N ASP A 126 7.68 5.69 1.72
CA ASP A 126 7.35 7.12 1.54
C ASP A 126 8.58 7.92 1.11
N ARG A 127 9.71 7.67 1.79
CA ARG A 127 10.97 8.36 1.51
C ARG A 127 11.49 8.07 0.11
N LEU A 128 11.44 6.82 -0.34
CA LEU A 128 11.86 6.45 -1.69
C LEU A 128 10.89 6.94 -2.76
N ILE A 129 9.59 6.92 -2.50
CA ILE A 129 8.56 7.38 -3.45
C ILE A 129 8.69 8.89 -3.67
N VAL A 130 8.75 9.69 -2.60
CA VAL A 130 8.94 11.14 -2.71
C VAL A 130 10.32 11.48 -3.26
N GLY A 131 11.37 10.74 -2.84
CA GLY A 131 12.71 10.90 -3.40
C GLY A 131 12.76 10.61 -4.90
N HIS A 132 11.94 9.68 -5.39
CA HIS A 132 11.85 9.38 -6.82
C HIS A 132 11.21 10.53 -7.59
N ALA A 133 10.07 11.04 -7.10
CA ALA A 133 9.40 12.19 -7.71
C ALA A 133 10.33 13.42 -7.74
N SER A 134 10.97 13.73 -6.59
CA SER A 134 11.92 14.83 -6.45
C SER A 134 13.13 14.70 -7.37
N ALA A 135 13.78 13.53 -7.42
CA ALA A 135 14.97 13.31 -8.25
C ALA A 135 14.70 13.47 -9.75
N GLY A 136 13.48 13.20 -10.20
CA GLY A 136 13.06 13.41 -11.58
C GLY A 136 12.35 14.74 -11.85
N SER A 137 12.17 15.60 -10.84
CA SER A 137 11.35 16.81 -10.92
C SER A 137 9.90 16.54 -11.42
N HIS A 138 9.34 15.41 -11.01
CA HIS A 138 7.98 15.00 -11.36
C HIS A 138 7.00 15.37 -10.24
N GLY A 139 5.73 15.58 -10.61
CA GLY A 139 4.63 15.57 -9.65
C GLY A 139 4.42 14.19 -9.03
N LEU A 140 3.75 14.14 -7.88
CA LEU A 140 3.41 12.91 -7.18
C LEU A 140 1.91 12.87 -6.89
N VAL A 141 1.20 11.95 -7.55
CA VAL A 141 -0.21 11.67 -7.21
C VAL A 141 -0.22 10.84 -5.93
N THR A 142 -0.73 11.41 -4.84
CA THR A 142 -0.71 10.72 -3.54
C THR A 142 -1.87 11.11 -2.65
N LYS A 143 -2.36 10.10 -1.93
CA LYS A 143 -3.43 10.25 -0.97
C LYS A 143 -2.98 10.71 0.42
N ASP A 144 -1.67 10.81 0.63
CA ASP A 144 -1.11 10.94 1.96
C ASP A 144 -1.00 12.40 2.40
N LYS A 145 -1.68 12.76 3.49
CA LYS A 145 -1.68 14.14 4.01
C LYS A 145 -0.30 14.61 4.46
N LEU A 146 0.51 13.72 5.04
CA LEU A 146 1.86 14.07 5.47
C LEU A 146 2.74 14.36 4.25
N ILE A 147 2.57 13.60 3.15
CA ILE A 147 3.26 13.91 1.90
C ILE A 147 2.81 15.27 1.34
N HIS A 148 1.51 15.58 1.34
CA HIS A 148 1.00 16.90 0.93
C HIS A 148 1.58 18.06 1.75
N GLU A 149 1.78 17.87 3.06
CA GLU A 149 2.36 18.87 3.95
C GLU A 149 3.86 19.14 3.67
N HIS A 150 4.57 18.15 3.13
CA HIS A 150 6.03 18.20 3.00
C HIS A 150 6.58 18.18 1.57
N PHE A 151 5.76 17.85 0.57
CA PHE A 151 6.15 17.78 -0.83
C PHE A 151 5.23 18.63 -1.70
N ALA A 152 5.74 19.79 -2.14
CA ALA A 152 4.96 20.76 -2.93
C ALA A 152 4.49 20.21 -4.29
N GLY A 153 5.13 19.16 -4.81
CA GLY A 153 4.72 18.48 -6.04
C GLY A 153 3.60 17.44 -5.85
N ALA A 154 3.05 17.31 -4.63
CA ALA A 154 1.96 16.38 -4.35
C ALA A 154 0.61 16.90 -4.90
N SER A 155 -0.14 16.01 -5.54
CA SER A 155 -1.51 16.27 -6.03
C SER A 155 -2.45 15.08 -5.72
N TRP A 156 -3.75 15.35 -5.65
CA TRP A 156 -4.81 14.36 -5.50
C TRP A 156 -6.19 14.91 -5.85
#